data_AF-A0A179DI88-F1
#
_entry.id   AF-A0A179DI88-F1
#
_cell.length_a   1.000
_cell.length_b   1.000
_cell.length_c   1.000
_cell.angle_alpha   90.00
_cell.angle_beta   90.00
_cell.angle_gamma   90.00
#
_symmetry.space_group_name_H-M   'P 1'
#
loop_
_entity.id
_entity.type
_entity.pdbx_description
1 polymer ?
#
loop_
_entity_poly.entity_id
_entity_poly.type
_entity_poly.pdbx_seq_one_letter_code
_entity_poly.pdbx_strand_id
1 'polypeptide(L)' 'MNIQLEKLELLETIVNTKDQSLILELQSFLNSRSLDWFDELNEEQKKEIAEGINDADNNQTISHKEAIRLFEKWNLK' A
#
# COMPACT_ATOMS: atom_id res chain seq x y z
N MET A 1 3.20 21.49 -26.45
CA MET A 1 2.81 20.12 -26.06
C MET A 1 1.47 20.19 -25.33
N ASN A 2 0.45 19.50 -25.84
CA ASN A 2 -0.84 19.43 -25.15
C ASN A 2 -0.83 18.17 -24.27
N ILE A 3 -0.67 18.36 -22.96
CA ILE A 3 -0.54 17.26 -21.98
C ILE A 3 -1.76 16.34 -21.99
N GLN A 4 -2.96 16.87 -22.27
CA GLN A 4 -4.17 16.05 -22.31
C GLN A 4 -4.20 15.15 -23.55
N LEU A 5 -3.72 15.66 -24.67
CA LEU A 5 -3.61 14.88 -25.91
C LEU A 5 -2.58 13.76 -25.76
N GLU A 6 -1.39 14.08 -25.25
CA GLU A 6 -0.32 13.11 -24.94
C GLU A 6 -0.80 11.97 -24.03
N LYS A 7 -1.59 12.29 -23.00
CA LYS A 7 -2.19 11.28 -22.10
C LYS A 7 -3.12 10.32 -22.84
N LEU A 8 -3.95 10.85 -23.75
CA LEU A 8 -4.88 10.06 -24.55
C LEU A 8 -4.13 9.12 -25.50
N GLU A 9 -3.10 9.62 -26.19
CA GLU A 9 -2.27 8.84 -27.12
C GLU A 9 -1.52 7.70 -26.40
N LEU A 10 -0.97 7.97 -25.22
CA LEU A 10 -0.36 6.95 -24.36
C LEU A 10 -1.36 5.86 -23.95
N LEU A 11 -2.56 6.25 -23.55
CA LEU A 11 -3.58 5.32 -23.10
C LEU A 11 -4.06 4.44 -24.25
N GLU A 12 -4.28 5.02 -25.44
CA GLU A 12 -4.62 4.28 -26.64
C GLU A 12 -3.53 3.28 -27.04
N THR A 13 -2.26 3.66 -26.93
CA THR A 13 -1.11 2.78 -27.20
C THR A 13 -1.09 1.59 -26.24
N ILE A 14 -1.32 1.83 -24.94
CA ILE A 14 -1.35 0.78 -23.91
C ILE A 14 -2.54 -0.18 -24.12
N VAL A 15 -3.72 0.35 -24.46
CA VAL A 15 -4.92 -0.48 -24.66
C VAL A 15 -4.78 -1.39 -25.89
N ASN A 16 -4.10 -0.93 -26.93
CA ASN A 16 -3.99 -1.66 -28.19
C ASN A 16 -2.76 -2.57 -28.29
N THR A 17 -1.81 -2.48 -27.35
CA THR A 17 -0.61 -3.32 -27.40
C THR A 17 -0.90 -4.78 -27.03
N LYS A 18 -0.18 -5.70 -27.66
CA LYS A 18 -0.13 -7.13 -27.30
C LYS A 18 1.20 -7.51 -26.63
N ASP A 19 2.08 -6.54 -26.46
CA ASP A 19 3.40 -6.74 -25.86
C ASP A 19 3.26 -6.81 -24.33
N GLN A 20 3.31 -8.03 -23.79
CA GLN A 20 3.20 -8.27 -22.36
C GLN A 20 4.40 -7.70 -21.58
N SER A 21 5.61 -7.73 -22.15
CA SER A 21 6.80 -7.17 -21.49
C SER A 21 6.66 -5.66 -21.27
N LEU A 22 6.16 -4.94 -22.29
CA LEU A 22 5.90 -3.50 -22.18
C LEU A 22 4.91 -3.18 -21.04
N ILE A 23 3.85 -3.96 -20.91
CA ILE A 23 2.85 -3.77 -19.84
C ILE A 23 3.48 -4.00 -18.45
N LEU A 24 4.27 -5.05 -18.30
CA LEU A 24 4.92 -5.38 -17.03
C LEU A 24 5.95 -4.33 -16.61
N GLU A 25 6.75 -3.84 -17.57
CA GLU A 25 7.71 -2.77 -17.32
C GLU A 25 7.02 -1.47 -16.91
N LEU A 26 5.92 -1.10 -17.57
CA LEU A 26 5.12 0.07 -17.21
C LEU A 26 4.50 -0.05 -15.81
N GLN A 27 3.97 -1.22 -15.45
CA GLN A 27 3.46 -1.47 -14.10
C GLN A 27 4.56 -1.32 -13.05
N SER A 28 5.72 -1.92 -13.28
CA SER A 28 6.86 -1.79 -12.36
C SER A 28 7.31 -0.33 -12.23
N PHE A 29 7.35 0.41 -13.34
CA PHE A 29 7.71 1.82 -13.35
C PHE A 29 6.71 2.68 -12.56
N LEU A 30 5.40 2.46 -12.75
CA LEU A 30 4.37 3.18 -12.00
C LEU A 30 4.42 2.85 -10.50
N ASN A 31 4.58 1.58 -10.15
CA ASN A 31 4.72 1.13 -8.76
C ASN A 31 6.02 1.64 -8.11
N SER A 32 7.08 1.85 -8.88
CA SER A 32 8.31 2.47 -8.37
C SER A 32 8.17 3.98 -8.12
N ARG A 33 7.11 4.59 -8.66
CA ARG A 33 6.80 6.01 -8.54
C ARG A 33 5.66 6.31 -7.58
N SER A 34 4.84 5.31 -7.22
CA SER A 34 3.97 5.45 -6.07
C SER A 34 4.84 5.63 -4.84
N LEU A 35 4.56 6.68 -4.07
CA LEU A 35 5.05 6.81 -2.70
C LEU A 35 4.73 5.51 -1.96
N ASP A 36 5.64 5.04 -1.10
CA ASP A 36 5.33 3.91 -0.24
C ASP A 36 4.03 4.27 0.51
N TRP A 37 3.12 3.33 0.70
CA TRP A 37 1.91 3.61 1.50
C TRP A 37 2.30 4.14 2.89
N PHE A 38 3.48 3.75 3.39
CA PHE A 38 4.06 4.28 4.62
C PHE A 38 4.32 5.79 4.56
N ASP A 39 4.71 6.31 3.40
CA ASP A 39 4.96 7.74 3.19
C ASP A 39 3.67 8.57 3.24
N GLU A 40 2.52 7.96 2.94
CA GLU A 40 1.19 8.60 2.99
C GLU A 40 0.63 8.71 4.42
N LEU A 41 1.24 8.01 5.39
CA LEU A 41 0.82 8.08 6.78
C LEU A 41 1.22 9.41 7.44
N ASN A 42 0.39 9.87 8.36
CA ASN A 42 0.77 10.98 9.23
C ASN A 42 1.79 10.55 10.30
N GLU A 43 2.44 11.52 10.95
CA GLU A 43 3.50 11.24 11.94
C GLU A 43 3.01 10.44 13.16
N GLU A 44 1.75 10.60 13.56
CA GLU A 44 1.16 9.83 14.66
C GLU A 44 1.02 8.35 14.28
N GLN A 45 0.48 8.07 13.09
CA GLN A 45 0.36 6.71 12.55
C GLN A 45 1.74 6.05 12.38
N LYS A 46 2.73 6.78 11.89
CA LYS A 46 4.11 6.28 11.77
C LYS A 46 4.70 5.94 13.13
N LYS A 47 4.43 6.77 14.15
CA LYS A 47 4.87 6.53 15.53
C LYS A 47 4.19 5.30 16.13
N GLU A 48 2.89 5.13 15.96
CA GLU A 48 2.15 3.95 16.43
C GLU A 48 2.67 2.66 15.80
N ILE A 49 2.99 2.68 14.50
CA ILE A 49 3.61 1.54 13.81
C ILE A 49 4.99 1.23 14.41
N ALA A 50 5.82 2.24 14.62
CA ALA A 50 7.15 2.04 15.21
C ALA A 50 7.08 1.47 16.64
N GLU A 51 6.12 1.93 17.44
CA GLU A 51 5.83 1.39 18.77
C GLU A 51 5.38 -0.08 18.69
N GLY A 52 4.43 -0.41 17.80
CA GLY A 52 3.97 -1.78 17.61
C GLY A 52 5.05 -2.75 17.14
N ILE A 53 6.00 -2.29 16.31
CA ILE A 53 7.18 -3.09 15.91
C ILE A 53 8.08 -3.34 17.13
N ASN A 54 8.38 -2.29 17.92
CA ASN A 54 9.19 -2.43 19.12
C ASN A 54 8.53 -3.37 20.15
N ASP A 55 7.23 -3.29 20.33
CA ASP A 55 6.47 -4.19 21.21
C ASP A 55 6.56 -5.64 20.72
N ALA A 56 6.45 -5.86 19.40
CA ALA A 56 6.62 -7.17 18.79
C ALA A 56 8.03 -7.75 19.02
N ASP A 57 9.07 -6.94 18.81
CA ASP A 57 10.47 -7.33 19.03
C ASP A 57 10.74 -7.66 20.50
N ASN A 58 10.05 -7.01 21.43
CA ASN A 58 10.13 -7.26 22.87
C ASN A 58 9.17 -8.38 23.35
N ASN A 59 8.62 -9.18 22.44
CA ASN A 59 7.66 -10.26 22.72
C ASN A 59 6.38 -9.79 23.45
N GLN A 60 6.02 -8.50 23.35
CA GLN A 60 4.80 -7.92 23.91
C GLN A 60 3.61 -8.11 22.96
N THR A 61 3.45 -9.33 22.45
CA THR A 61 2.34 -9.70 21.56
C THR A 61 1.45 -10.74 22.22
N ILE A 62 0.18 -10.73 21.84
CA ILE A 62 -0.79 -11.75 22.23
C ILE A 62 -1.15 -12.59 21.01
N SER A 63 -1.61 -13.82 21.24
CA SER A 63 -2.09 -14.63 20.14
C SER A 63 -3.34 -14.01 19.51
N HIS A 64 -3.55 -14.26 18.21
CA HIS A 64 -4.76 -13.83 17.51
C HIS A 64 -6.04 -14.26 18.23
N LYS A 65 -6.05 -15.45 18.83
CA LYS A 65 -7.17 -15.98 19.63
C LYS A 65 -7.45 -15.13 20.87
N GLU A 66 -6.42 -14.63 21.54
CA GLU A 66 -6.56 -13.74 22.68
C GLU A 66 -7.03 -12.35 22.26
N ALA A 67 -6.52 -11.83 21.15
CA ALA A 67 -6.99 -10.57 20.57
C ALA A 67 -8.51 -10.61 20.29
N ILE A 68 -9.01 -11.65 19.59
CA ILE A 68 -10.45 -11.81 19.31
C ILE A 68 -11.28 -11.80 20.60
N ARG A 69 -10.84 -12.54 21.63
CA ARG A 69 -11.54 -12.59 22.93
C ARG A 69 -11.64 -11.21 23.60
N LEU A 70 -10.63 -10.36 23.44
CA LEU A 70 -10.69 -8.99 23.93
C LEU A 70 -11.77 -8.21 23.18
N PHE A 71 -11.77 -8.21 21.85
CA PHE A 71 -12.80 -7.49 21.07
C PHE A 71 -14.23 -7.94 21.41
N GLU A 72 -14.45 -9.24 21.58
CA GLU A 72 -15.74 -9.79 22.02
C GLU A 72 -16.15 -9.31 23.42
N LYS A 73 -15.20 -9.21 24.35
CA LYS A 73 -15.43 -8.73 25.73
C LYS A 73 -15.92 -7.28 25.78
N TRP A 74 -15.48 -6.44 24.84
CA TRP A 74 -15.85 -5.03 24.77
C TRP A 74 -17.02 -4.76 23.80
N ASN A 75 -17.61 -5.80 23.22
CA ASN A 75 -18.73 -5.73 22.27
C ASN A 75 -18.46 -4.78 21.08
N LEU A 76 -17.19 -4.69 20.67
CA LEU A 76 -16.75 -3.96 19.49
C LEU A 76 -17.03 -4.84 18.26
N LYS A 77 -18.31 -4.95 17.88
CA LYS A 77 -18.77 -5.59 16.65
C LYS A 77 -19.35 -4.55 15.70
#